data_AF-A0AAD4DVE7-F1
#
_entry.id   AF-A0AAD4DVE7-F1
#
_cell.length_a   1.000
_cell.length_b   1.000
_cell.length_c   1.000
_cell.angle_alpha   90.00
_cell.angle_beta   90.00
_cell.angle_gamma   90.00
#
_symmetry.space_group_name_H-M   'P 1'
#
loop_
_entity.id
_entity.type
_entity.pdbx_description
1 polymer ?
#
loop_
_entity_poly.entity_id
_entity_poly.type
_entity_poly.pdbx_seq_one_letter_code
_entity_poly.pdbx_strand_id
1 'polypeptide(L)'
;AGLKPDGFWVITVGQEVGIFYHWYMADVAERTNFISGNVQKRYPSFQEALKVYTVKFNEGGVRTVPIPGGPFWPSSPSPSLSAESDEMWSQVDDLSETMSQFGF
;
A
#
# COMPACT_ATOMS: atom_id res chain seq x y z
N ALA A 1 -15.91 -19.47 11.98
CA ALA A 1 -16.84 -18.50 11.36
C ALA A 1 -16.02 -17.57 10.48
N GLY A 2 -16.29 -17.49 9.18
CA GLY A 2 -15.57 -16.59 8.28
C GLY A 2 -15.93 -15.14 8.62
N LEU A 3 -14.94 -14.34 8.99
CA LEU A 3 -15.10 -12.90 9.23
C LEU A 3 -15.42 -12.25 7.87
N LYS A 4 -16.71 -12.22 7.52
CA LYS A 4 -17.16 -11.51 6.32
C LYS A 4 -16.93 -10.02 6.59
N PRO A 5 -16.14 -9.31 5.78
CA PRO A 5 -15.88 -7.90 6.00
C PRO A 5 -17.21 -7.14 5.90
N ASP A 6 -17.47 -6.27 6.87
CA ASP A 6 -18.69 -5.45 6.92
C ASP A 6 -18.70 -4.45 5.74
N GLY A 7 -17.51 -4.03 5.26
CA GLY A 7 -17.34 -3.25 4.05
C GLY A 7 -15.87 -2.86 3.82
N PHE A 8 -15.60 -2.23 2.69
CA PHE A 8 -14.26 -1.78 2.27
C PHE A 8 -14.13 -0.27 2.44
N TRP A 9 -13.20 0.16 3.27
CA TRP A 9 -12.93 1.55 3.59
C TRP A 9 -11.74 2.04 2.78
N VAL A 10 -11.99 3.02 1.94
CA VAL A 10 -10.95 3.70 1.16
C VAL A 10 -10.51 4.92 1.94
N ILE A 11 -9.25 4.97 2.34
CA ILE A 11 -8.60 6.13 2.97
C ILE A 11 -7.68 6.77 1.92
N THR A 12 -7.98 8.00 1.53
CA THR A 12 -7.19 8.79 0.57
C THR A 12 -6.38 9.87 1.26
N VAL A 13 -6.82 10.34 2.44
CA VAL A 13 -6.06 11.26 3.28
C VAL A 13 -6.08 10.75 4.72
N GLY A 14 -4.91 10.46 5.27
CA GLY A 14 -4.72 9.91 6.62
C GLY A 14 -3.24 9.72 6.94
N GLN A 15 -2.91 9.23 8.14
CA GLN A 15 -1.58 8.78 8.52
C GLN A 15 -1.08 7.65 7.61
N GLU A 16 -1.98 6.73 7.24
CA GLU A 16 -1.79 5.71 6.23
C GLU A 16 -2.97 5.72 5.25
N VAL A 17 -2.71 5.47 3.98
CA VAL A 17 -3.69 5.47 2.90
C VAL A 17 -3.81 4.07 2.30
N GLY A 18 -4.98 3.73 1.79
CA GLY A 18 -5.23 2.40 1.24
C GLY A 18 -6.68 1.95 1.37
N ILE A 19 -6.89 0.65 1.19
CA ILE A 19 -8.20 0.01 1.26
C ILE A 19 -8.19 -0.99 2.42
N PHE A 20 -9.06 -0.78 3.39
CA PHE A 20 -9.10 -1.55 4.63
C PHE A 20 -10.47 -2.21 4.80
N TYR A 21 -10.50 -3.39 5.41
CA TYR A 21 -11.70 -4.22 5.51
C TYR A 21 -12.29 -4.27 6.93
N HIS A 22 -11.60 -3.74 7.94
CA HIS A 22 -12.03 -3.78 9.34
C HIS A 22 -12.09 -2.38 9.95
N TRP A 23 -13.28 -1.98 10.40
CA TRP A 23 -13.48 -0.72 11.13
C TRP A 23 -13.15 -0.86 12.62
N TYR A 24 -13.53 -1.99 13.23
CA TYR A 24 -13.58 -2.16 14.68
C TYR A 24 -12.26 -2.59 15.35
N MET A 25 -11.29 -3.10 14.60
CA MET A 25 -9.99 -3.53 15.12
C MET A 25 -8.93 -2.42 15.04
N ALA A 26 -9.37 -1.16 15.11
CA ALA A 26 -8.53 0.03 15.14
C ALA A 26 -7.89 0.47 13.80
N ASP A 27 -8.12 -0.26 12.70
CA ASP A 27 -7.41 0.06 11.46
C ASP A 27 -7.74 1.44 10.85
N VAL A 28 -9.00 1.71 10.54
CA VAL A 28 -9.38 2.94 9.80
C VAL A 28 -9.38 4.17 10.70
N ALA A 29 -9.87 4.02 11.93
CA ALA A 29 -9.98 5.12 12.88
C ALA A 29 -8.60 5.63 13.30
N GLU A 30 -7.64 4.75 13.64
CA GLU A 30 -6.29 5.20 14.03
C GLU A 30 -5.54 5.84 12.86
N ARG A 31 -5.73 5.33 11.65
CA ARG A 31 -5.13 5.89 10.43
C ARG A 31 -5.66 7.26 10.05
N THR A 32 -6.85 7.64 10.48
CA THR A 32 -7.41 8.98 10.20
C THR A 32 -7.49 9.88 11.44
N ASN A 33 -7.18 9.33 12.62
CA ASN A 33 -7.18 10.08 13.87
C ASN A 33 -6.16 11.22 13.82
N PHE A 34 -6.52 12.36 14.39
CA PHE A 34 -5.72 13.58 14.45
C PHE A 34 -5.31 14.21 13.09
N ILE A 35 -5.89 13.75 11.97
CA ILE A 35 -5.66 14.34 10.64
C ILE A 35 -6.84 15.24 10.27
N SER A 36 -6.60 16.55 10.32
CA SER A 36 -7.56 17.55 9.82
C SER A 36 -7.75 17.38 8.31
N GLY A 37 -9.01 17.26 7.87
CA GLY A 37 -9.35 17.02 6.46
C GLY A 37 -9.08 15.60 5.98
N ASN A 38 -9.09 14.60 6.88
CA ASN A 38 -9.07 13.20 6.46
C ASN A 38 -10.20 12.90 5.48
N VAL A 39 -9.94 11.96 4.56
CA VAL A 39 -10.89 11.57 3.52
C VAL A 39 -10.98 10.06 3.51
N GLN A 40 -12.08 9.56 4.06
CA GLN A 40 -12.41 8.15 4.12
C GLN A 40 -13.83 7.89 3.61
N LYS A 41 -14.01 6.80 2.86
CA LYS A 41 -15.33 6.38 2.38
C LYS A 41 -15.48 4.87 2.34
N ARG A 42 -16.62 4.38 2.80
CA ARG A 42 -16.97 2.95 2.78
C ARG A 42 -17.67 2.56 1.48
N TYR A 43 -17.33 1.39 0.96
CA TYR A 43 -17.91 0.75 -0.21
C TYR A 43 -18.32 -0.70 0.12
N PRO A 44 -19.38 -1.22 -0.53
CA PRO A 44 -19.83 -2.60 -0.32
C PRO A 44 -18.92 -3.64 -0.99
N SER A 45 -18.19 -3.26 -2.05
CA SER A 45 -17.37 -4.17 -2.87
C SER A 45 -15.90 -3.74 -2.93
N PHE A 46 -14.98 -4.70 -2.87
CA PHE A 46 -13.54 -4.43 -3.01
C PHE A 46 -13.21 -3.84 -4.37
N GLN A 47 -13.83 -4.34 -5.44
CA GLN A 47 -13.61 -3.85 -6.80
C GLN A 47 -14.02 -2.38 -6.96
N GLU A 48 -15.11 -1.95 -6.32
CA GLU A 48 -15.52 -0.55 -6.30
C GLU A 48 -14.54 0.30 -5.50
N ALA A 49 -14.14 -0.16 -4.32
CA ALA A 49 -13.15 0.51 -3.49
C ALA A 49 -11.81 0.68 -4.24
N LEU A 50 -11.35 -0.37 -4.92
CA LEU A 50 -10.13 -0.37 -5.72
C LEU A 50 -10.24 0.60 -6.88
N LYS A 51 -11.33 0.55 -7.64
CA LYS A 51 -11.56 1.49 -8.74
C LYS A 51 -11.49 2.94 -8.27
N VAL A 52 -12.16 3.26 -7.16
CA VAL A 52 -12.15 4.61 -6.60
C VAL A 52 -10.76 5.01 -6.12
N TYR A 53 -10.08 4.13 -5.40
CA TYR A 53 -8.74 4.40 -4.88
C TYR A 53 -7.75 4.64 -6.04
N THR A 54 -7.77 3.80 -7.07
CA THR A 54 -6.92 3.95 -8.26
C THR A 54 -7.18 5.27 -8.99
N VAL A 55 -8.44 5.67 -9.16
CA VAL A 55 -8.78 6.98 -9.75
C VAL A 55 -8.18 8.10 -8.90
N LYS A 56 -8.39 8.06 -7.58
CA LYS A 56 -7.84 9.08 -6.68
C LYS A 56 -6.33 9.12 -6.65
N PHE A 57 -5.68 7.98 -6.77
CA PHE A 57 -4.23 7.87 -6.86
C PHE A 57 -3.72 8.53 -8.14
N ASN A 58 -4.30 8.20 -9.29
CA ASN A 58 -3.92 8.78 -10.59
C ASN A 58 -4.21 10.29 -10.68
N GLU A 59 -5.25 10.77 -9.99
CA GLU A 59 -5.57 12.21 -9.86
C GLU A 59 -4.62 12.95 -8.90
N GLY A 60 -3.72 12.26 -8.20
CA GLY A 60 -2.87 12.86 -7.16
C GLY A 60 -3.63 13.23 -5.88
N GLY A 61 -4.84 12.71 -5.69
CA GLY A 61 -5.70 12.95 -4.53
C GLY A 61 -5.41 12.06 -3.32
N VAL A 62 -4.38 11.20 -3.40
CA VAL A 62 -3.94 10.34 -2.30
C VAL A 62 -2.76 10.99 -1.59
N ARG A 63 -2.88 11.21 -0.27
CA ARG A 63 -1.87 11.87 0.55
C ARG A 63 -1.75 11.23 1.92
N THR A 64 -0.54 10.83 2.29
CA THR A 64 -0.20 10.43 3.66
C THR A 64 0.25 11.64 4.47
N VAL A 65 -0.22 11.73 5.71
CA VAL A 65 0.18 12.73 6.70
C VAL A 65 0.46 12.00 8.01
N PRO A 66 1.58 11.26 8.10
CA PRO A 66 1.91 10.52 9.32
C PRO A 66 2.26 11.49 10.46
N ILE A 67 1.95 11.11 11.70
CA ILE A 67 2.28 11.90 12.89
C ILE A 67 3.74 11.63 13.30
N PRO A 68 4.58 12.65 13.53
CA PRO A 68 5.95 12.49 14.01
C PRO A 68 6.05 11.58 15.24
N GLY A 69 6.83 10.50 15.13
CA GLY A 69 7.01 9.51 16.21
C GLY A 69 5.79 8.61 16.49
N GLY A 70 4.73 8.71 15.68
CA GLY A 70 3.55 7.87 15.76
C GLY A 70 3.77 6.47 15.13
N PRO A 71 2.80 5.56 15.27
CA PRO A 71 2.90 4.18 14.78
C PRO A 71 3.02 4.07 13.25
N PHE A 72 2.53 5.08 12.52
CA PHE A 72 2.62 5.18 11.06
C PHE A 72 3.74 6.12 10.60
N TRP A 73 4.58 6.61 11.52
CA TRP A 73 5.72 7.43 11.14
C TRP A 73 6.72 6.57 10.36
N PRO A 74 7.23 7.04 9.22
CA PRO A 74 8.28 6.31 8.52
C PRO A 74 9.48 6.21 9.46
N SER A 75 9.71 5.00 9.97
CA SER A 75 11.00 4.65 10.54
C SER A 75 12.04 4.89 9.45
N SER A 76 13.14 5.58 9.78
CA SER A 76 14.30 5.62 8.89
C SER A 76 14.53 4.22 8.37
N PRO A 77 14.83 4.02 7.07
CA PRO A 77 15.30 2.73 6.63
C PRO A 77 16.48 2.41 7.55
N SER A 78 16.30 1.42 8.43
CA SER A 78 17.46 0.68 8.92
C SER A 78 18.26 0.33 7.67
N PRO A 79 19.60 0.35 7.68
CA PRO A 79 20.38 -0.22 6.59
C PRO A 79 20.12 -1.74 6.54
N SER A 80 18.92 -2.14 6.16
CA SER A 80 18.50 -3.48 5.83
C SER A 80 18.96 -3.71 4.42
N LEU A 81 20.23 -4.12 4.28
CA LEU A 81 20.79 -4.92 3.18
C LEU A 81 20.19 -4.67 1.78
N SER A 82 19.90 -3.42 1.41
CA SER A 82 19.26 -3.08 0.12
C SER A 82 20.27 -3.07 -1.03
N ALA A 83 21.41 -3.74 -0.86
CA ALA A 83 22.37 -4.01 -1.91
C ALA A 83 22.16 -5.39 -2.55
N GLU A 84 21.27 -6.24 -2.03
CA GLU A 84 21.07 -7.62 -2.54
C GLU A 84 19.99 -7.76 -3.62
N SER A 85 19.08 -6.78 -3.76
CA SER A 85 17.99 -6.86 -4.75
C SER A 85 18.42 -6.53 -6.19
N ASP A 86 19.46 -5.73 -6.37
CA ASP A 86 20.02 -5.42 -7.71
C ASP A 86 20.79 -6.63 -8.29
N GLU A 87 21.42 -7.42 -7.42
CA GLU A 87 22.21 -8.59 -7.83
C GLU A 87 21.33 -9.80 -8.20
N MET A 88 20.12 -9.92 -7.63
CA MET A 88 19.17 -10.99 -7.99
C MET A 88 18.52 -10.81 -9.36
N TRP A 89 18.36 -9.56 -9.84
CA TRP A 89 17.89 -9.31 -11.21
C TRP A 89 19.02 -9.39 -12.24
N SER A 90 20.26 -9.13 -11.85
CA SER A 90 21.41 -9.30 -12.73
C SER A 90 21.62 -10.77 -13.15
N GLN A 91 21.23 -11.74 -12.30
CA GLN A 91 21.33 -13.18 -12.63
C GLN A 91 20.32 -13.66 -13.68
N VAL A 92 19.17 -12.99 -13.87
CA VAL A 92 18.21 -13.43 -14.89
C VAL A 92 18.60 -12.99 -16.29
N ASP A 93 19.33 -11.88 -16.42
CA ASP A 93 19.88 -11.41 -17.70
C ASP A 93 20.97 -12.36 -18.22
N ASP A 94 21.88 -12.83 -17.36
CA ASP A 94 22.98 -13.74 -17.73
C ASP A 94 22.48 -15.14 -18.19
N LEU A 95 21.37 -15.62 -17.58
CA LEU A 95 20.71 -16.85 -18.02
C LEU A 95 20.02 -16.70 -19.39
N SER A 96 19.58 -15.49 -19.76
CA SER A 96 18.99 -15.21 -21.06
C SER A 96 20.02 -15.24 -22.19
N GLU A 97 21.25 -14.78 -21.93
CA GLU A 97 22.37 -14.87 -22.87
C GLU A 97 22.78 -16.33 -23.09
N THR A 98 22.77 -17.14 -22.03
CA THR A 98 23.15 -18.57 -22.12
C THR A 98 22.18 -19.38 -22.98
N MET A 99 20.86 -19.10 -22.92
CA MET A 99 19.87 -19.78 -23.77
C MET A 99 19.85 -19.28 -25.21
N SER A 100 20.30 -18.04 -25.47
CA SER A 100 20.44 -17.53 -26.84
C SER A 100 21.65 -18.11 -27.58
N GLN A 101 22.63 -18.66 -26.86
CA GLN A 101 23.83 -19.27 -27.46
C GLN A 101 23.64 -20.74 -27.85
N PHE A 102 22.61 -21.42 -27.34
CA PHE A 102 22.19 -22.75 -27.81
C PHE A 102 20.86 -22.65 -28.55
N GLY A 103 20.92 -22.01 -29.73
CA GLY A 103 19.86 -22.16 -30.73
C GLY A 103 19.72 -23.62 -31.14
N PHE A 104 18.53 -24.17 -30.92
CA PHE A 104 17.94 -25.24 -31.72
C PHE A 104 16.64 -24.74 -32.31
#